data_AF-A0A650LTU6-F1
#
_entry.id   AF-A0A650LTU6-F1
#
_cell.length_a   1.000
_cell.length_b   1.000
_cell.length_c   1.000
_cell.angle_alpha   90.00
_cell.angle_beta   90.00
_cell.angle_gamma   90.00
#
_symmetry.space_group_name_H-M   'P 1'
#
loop_
_entity.id
_entity.type
_entity.pdbx_description
1 polymer ?
#
loop_
_entity_poly.entity_id
_entity_poly.type
_entity_poly.pdbx_seq_one_letter_code
_entity_poly.pdbx_strand_id
1 'polypeptide(L)'
;MLISVLKYNFKMYMKSYKYIMPFFLFIIYTVMSYSIIPVDIVGSMISSATLIFALMRWIGFTYCNNVDLIAEEVLILKLKSHTRYWISKIIFMSVVGVFFSILSMGVPIIFNLIFNVFKAPVTFSDVFVSFLIHMTSSIMGALIGLLLQPRMIENRKMAMLGAIFIVVMTIAKVEVLKEFSYSKYVLWVFPPINEISKAYLNLMHFNIHNLIMPLIIMIIYIFIECFILIKGMKKVLF
;
A
#
# COMPACT_ATOMS: atom_id res chain seq x y z
N MET A 1 -6.82 20.67 -16.20
CA MET A 1 -7.45 19.45 -16.75
C MET A 1 -7.13 18.18 -15.96
N LEU A 2 -5.88 17.93 -15.56
CA LEU A 2 -5.55 16.79 -14.68
C LEU A 2 -6.28 16.89 -13.32
N ILE A 3 -6.30 18.09 -12.72
CA ILE A 3 -6.97 18.37 -11.45
C ILE A 3 -8.48 18.06 -11.51
N SER A 4 -9.15 18.33 -12.63
CA SER A 4 -10.57 18.00 -12.78
C SER A 4 -10.81 16.48 -12.83
N VAL A 5 -9.87 15.70 -13.38
CA VAL A 5 -9.94 14.24 -13.37
C VAL A 5 -9.65 13.69 -11.97
N LEU A 6 -8.73 14.29 -11.22
CA LEU A 6 -8.51 13.95 -9.81
C LEU A 6 -9.76 14.20 -8.95
N LYS A 7 -10.42 15.37 -9.12
CA LYS A 7 -11.70 15.68 -8.45
C LYS A 7 -12.80 14.69 -8.82
N TYR A 8 -12.85 14.29 -10.09
CA TYR A 8 -13.78 13.26 -10.56
C TYR A 8 -13.51 11.90 -9.88
N ASN A 9 -12.25 11.44 -9.87
CA ASN A 9 -11.85 10.18 -9.22
C ASN A 9 -12.22 10.18 -7.74
N PHE A 10 -11.96 11.28 -7.03
CA PHE A 10 -12.35 11.44 -5.63
C PHE A 10 -13.86 11.33 -5.42
N LYS A 11 -14.64 12.07 -6.22
CA LYS A 11 -16.11 12.07 -6.11
C LYS A 11 -16.72 10.71 -6.41
N MET A 12 -16.21 10.02 -7.43
CA MET A 12 -16.67 8.67 -7.79
C MET A 12 -16.32 7.66 -6.71
N TYR A 13 -15.11 7.73 -6.16
CA TYR A 13 -14.67 6.81 -5.14
C TYR A 13 -15.46 6.95 -3.84
N MET A 14 -15.67 8.19 -3.36
CA MET A 14 -16.45 8.45 -2.15
C MET A 14 -17.90 8.00 -2.25
N LYS A 15 -18.50 8.01 -3.45
CA LYS A 15 -19.86 7.49 -3.68
C LYS A 15 -19.94 5.97 -3.69
N SER A 16 -18.82 5.26 -3.85
CA SER A 16 -18.84 3.82 -4.09
C SER A 16 -18.98 2.96 -2.83
N TYR A 17 -18.89 3.55 -1.63
CA TYR A 17 -18.88 2.85 -0.32
C TYR A 17 -17.81 1.73 -0.17
N LYS A 18 -17.02 1.42 -1.21
CA LYS A 18 -16.05 0.32 -1.27
C LYS A 18 -14.86 0.49 -0.31
N TYR A 19 -14.62 1.71 0.16
CA TYR A 19 -13.58 2.01 1.14
C TYR A 19 -14.01 1.68 2.57
N ILE A 20 -15.31 1.54 2.84
CA ILE A 20 -15.83 1.36 4.20
C ILE A 20 -15.32 0.06 4.81
N MET A 21 -15.34 -1.05 4.08
CA MET A 21 -14.88 -2.34 4.62
C MET A 21 -13.37 -2.35 4.95
N PRO A 22 -12.45 -1.92 4.05
CA PRO A 22 -11.04 -1.77 4.41
C PRO A 22 -10.82 -0.81 5.61
N PHE A 23 -11.58 0.28 5.67
CA PHE A 23 -11.48 1.24 6.77
C PHE A 23 -11.97 0.66 8.11
N PHE A 24 -13.03 -0.14 8.09
CA PHE A 24 -13.53 -0.82 9.28
C PHE A 24 -12.52 -1.86 9.80
N LEU A 25 -11.90 -2.64 8.91
CA LEU A 25 -10.82 -3.58 9.28
C LEU A 25 -9.61 -2.84 9.86
N PHE A 26 -9.26 -1.68 9.32
CA PHE A 26 -8.21 -0.82 9.86
C PHE A 26 -8.51 -0.40 11.32
N ILE A 27 -9.74 0.02 11.61
CA ILE A 27 -10.14 0.40 12.98
C ILE A 27 -10.05 -0.80 13.92
N ILE A 28 -10.62 -1.95 13.54
CA ILE A 28 -10.58 -3.18 14.36
C ILE A 28 -9.14 -3.54 14.70
N TYR A 29 -8.27 -3.58 13.68
CA TYR A 29 -6.87 -3.92 13.88
C TYR A 29 -6.17 -2.94 14.82
N THR A 30 -6.41 -1.64 14.66
CA THR A 30 -5.80 -0.61 15.51
C THR A 30 -6.26 -0.78 16.96
N VAL A 31 -7.56 -0.95 17.19
CA VAL A 31 -8.09 -1.18 18.55
C VAL A 31 -7.47 -2.44 19.16
N MET A 32 -7.47 -3.56 18.44
CA MET A 32 -6.93 -4.83 18.95
C MET A 32 -5.43 -4.74 19.26
N SER A 33 -4.64 -4.16 18.36
CA SER A 33 -3.18 -4.10 18.49
C SER A 33 -2.74 -3.28 19.70
N TYR A 34 -3.52 -2.28 20.09
CA TYR A 34 -3.20 -1.37 21.21
C TYR A 34 -4.07 -1.60 22.45
N SER A 35 -4.84 -2.71 22.50
CA SER A 35 -5.57 -3.14 23.70
C SER A 35 -4.69 -3.89 24.70
N ILE A 36 -3.58 -4.48 24.25
CA ILE A 36 -2.66 -5.26 25.08
C ILE A 36 -1.42 -4.41 25.36
N ILE A 37 -1.37 -3.78 26.54
CA ILE A 37 -0.29 -2.85 26.95
C ILE A 37 0.70 -3.60 27.86
N PRO A 38 2.03 -3.40 27.73
CA PRO A 38 2.72 -2.46 26.85
C PRO A 38 3.22 -3.07 25.53
N VAL A 39 3.22 -2.26 24.47
CA VAL A 39 3.56 -2.66 23.09
C VAL A 39 4.93 -2.11 22.66
N ASP A 40 5.66 -2.85 21.83
CA ASP A 40 6.89 -2.38 21.20
C ASP A 40 6.58 -1.46 20.00
N ILE A 41 7.14 -0.24 20.00
CA ILE A 41 6.91 0.77 18.94
C ILE A 41 7.26 0.22 17.56
N VAL A 42 8.48 -0.31 17.43
CA VAL A 42 9.00 -0.79 16.14
C VAL A 42 8.18 -1.97 15.62
N GLY A 43 7.90 -2.94 16.48
CA GLY A 43 7.11 -4.12 16.13
C GLY A 43 5.70 -3.75 15.67
N SER A 44 5.00 -2.90 16.43
CA SER A 44 3.62 -2.51 16.12
C SER A 44 3.50 -1.62 14.88
N MET A 45 4.49 -0.74 14.64
CA MET A 45 4.52 0.13 13.45
C MET A 45 4.86 -0.66 12.18
N ILE A 46 5.74 -1.66 12.26
CA ILE A 46 6.02 -2.55 11.12
C ILE A 46 4.78 -3.40 10.82
N SER A 47 4.14 -3.98 11.84
CA SER A 47 2.93 -4.78 11.64
C SER A 47 1.78 -3.94 11.06
N SER A 48 1.57 -2.71 11.54
CA SER A 48 0.56 -1.81 10.97
C SER A 48 0.88 -1.37 9.54
N ALA A 49 2.16 -1.17 9.20
CA ALA A 49 2.57 -0.89 7.81
C ALA A 49 2.27 -2.07 6.87
N THR A 50 2.50 -3.32 7.31
CA THR A 50 2.14 -4.51 6.52
C THR A 50 0.63 -4.62 6.30
N LEU A 51 -0.16 -4.29 7.31
CA LEU A 51 -1.62 -4.26 7.21
C LEU A 51 -2.10 -3.17 6.24
N ILE A 52 -1.54 -1.96 6.32
CA ILE A 52 -1.86 -0.89 5.36
C ILE A 52 -1.56 -1.31 3.93
N PHE A 53 -0.45 -1.98 3.68
CA PHE A 53 -0.16 -2.47 2.36
C PHE A 53 -1.26 -3.43 1.85
N ALA A 54 -1.73 -4.36 2.69
CA ALA A 54 -2.80 -5.28 2.33
C ALA A 54 -4.13 -4.54 2.09
N LEU A 55 -4.48 -3.59 2.96
CA LEU A 55 -5.69 -2.78 2.82
C LEU A 55 -5.64 -1.85 1.60
N MET A 56 -4.50 -1.26 1.32
CA MET A 56 -4.32 -0.40 0.15
C MET A 56 -4.35 -1.21 -1.15
N ARG A 57 -3.87 -2.45 -1.14
CA ARG A 57 -4.10 -3.35 -2.27
C ARG A 57 -5.57 -3.65 -2.48
N TRP A 58 -6.30 -3.93 -1.40
CA TRP A 58 -7.75 -4.09 -1.48
C TRP A 58 -8.39 -2.85 -2.08
N ILE A 59 -8.09 -1.66 -1.55
CA ILE A 59 -8.60 -0.38 -2.03
C ILE A 59 -8.28 -0.15 -3.52
N GLY A 60 -7.04 -0.38 -3.93
CA GLY A 60 -6.62 -0.25 -5.32
C GLY A 60 -7.39 -1.21 -6.24
N PHE A 61 -7.60 -2.46 -5.80
CA PHE A 61 -8.36 -3.45 -6.54
C PHE A 61 -9.85 -3.08 -6.66
N THR A 62 -10.50 -2.68 -5.57
CA THR A 62 -11.93 -2.33 -5.59
C THR A 62 -12.22 -1.03 -6.33
N TYR A 63 -11.27 -0.09 -6.34
CA TYR A 63 -11.34 1.11 -7.16
C TYR A 63 -11.41 0.79 -8.66
N CYS A 64 -10.62 -0.19 -9.11
CA CYS A 64 -10.65 -0.64 -10.50
C CYS A 64 -11.83 -1.58 -10.81
N ASN A 65 -12.47 -2.16 -9.79
CA ASN A 65 -13.61 -3.03 -9.97
C ASN A 65 -14.86 -2.20 -10.34
N ASN A 66 -15.59 -2.56 -11.39
CA ASN A 66 -16.76 -1.82 -11.91
C ASN A 66 -16.45 -0.43 -12.50
N VAL A 67 -15.23 -0.17 -12.96
CA VAL A 67 -14.97 1.00 -13.82
C VAL A 67 -15.60 0.71 -15.18
N ASP A 68 -16.51 1.59 -15.61
CA ASP A 68 -17.06 1.56 -16.97
C ASP A 68 -15.96 1.90 -17.97
N LEU A 69 -15.64 0.93 -18.84
CA LEU A 69 -14.59 1.07 -19.86
C LEU A 69 -14.91 2.21 -20.84
N ILE A 70 -16.19 2.47 -21.13
CA ILE A 70 -16.62 3.57 -22.01
C ILE A 70 -16.32 4.91 -21.34
N ALA A 71 -16.70 5.06 -20.06
CA ALA A 71 -16.41 6.27 -19.30
C ALA A 71 -14.90 6.51 -19.18
N GLU A 72 -14.10 5.45 -19.04
CA GLU A 72 -12.65 5.52 -19.02
C GLU A 72 -12.07 6.03 -20.36
N GLU A 73 -12.51 5.50 -21.51
CA GLU A 73 -12.07 5.97 -22.83
C GLU A 73 -12.45 7.42 -23.09
N VAL A 74 -13.65 7.85 -22.69
CA VAL A 74 -14.07 9.26 -22.77
C VAL A 74 -13.13 10.17 -21.98
N LEU A 75 -12.71 9.75 -20.78
CA LEU A 75 -11.76 10.52 -19.96
C LEU A 75 -10.37 10.58 -20.59
N ILE A 76 -9.92 9.49 -21.21
CA ILE A 76 -8.64 9.45 -21.94
C ILE A 76 -8.66 10.39 -23.14
N LEU A 77 -9.72 10.34 -23.95
CA LEU A 77 -9.92 11.24 -25.10
C LEU A 77 -9.95 12.70 -24.65
N LYS A 78 -10.65 13.00 -23.55
CA LYS A 78 -10.66 14.34 -22.97
C LYS A 78 -9.25 14.80 -22.60
N LEU A 79 -8.46 13.95 -21.93
CA LEU A 79 -7.08 14.25 -21.53
C LEU A 79 -6.07 14.24 -22.68
N LYS A 80 -6.45 13.74 -23.87
CA LYS A 80 -5.60 13.54 -25.05
C LYS A 80 -4.33 12.72 -24.76
N SER A 81 -4.35 11.89 -23.72
CA SER A 81 -3.17 11.10 -23.32
C SER A 81 -3.52 9.98 -22.33
N HIS A 82 -3.26 8.74 -22.72
CA HIS A 82 -3.35 7.57 -21.84
C HIS A 82 -2.41 7.70 -20.64
N THR A 83 -1.16 8.15 -20.86
CA THR A 83 -0.17 8.30 -19.79
C THR A 83 -0.68 9.26 -18.71
N ARG A 84 -1.25 10.41 -19.10
CA ARG A 84 -1.78 11.40 -18.14
C ARG A 84 -2.98 10.85 -17.35
N TYR A 85 -3.81 10.02 -17.98
CA TYR A 85 -4.91 9.35 -17.28
C TYR A 85 -4.40 8.40 -16.19
N TRP A 86 -3.45 7.51 -16.51
CA TRP A 86 -2.87 6.58 -15.53
C TRP A 86 -2.09 7.28 -14.42
N ILE A 87 -1.31 8.31 -14.76
CA ILE A 87 -0.65 9.16 -13.76
C ILE A 87 -1.69 9.78 -12.81
N SER A 88 -2.85 10.22 -13.32
CA SER A 88 -3.91 10.76 -12.45
C SER A 88 -4.46 9.71 -11.46
N LYS A 89 -4.62 8.44 -11.88
CA LYS A 89 -5.03 7.35 -10.98
C LYS A 89 -3.96 7.03 -9.95
N ILE A 90 -2.69 6.99 -10.36
CA ILE A 90 -1.55 6.78 -9.45
C ILE A 90 -1.47 7.90 -8.41
N ILE A 91 -1.55 9.16 -8.82
CA ILE A 91 -1.54 10.31 -7.90
C ILE A 91 -2.72 10.23 -6.94
N PHE A 92 -3.92 9.96 -7.44
CA PHE A 92 -5.11 9.82 -6.61
C PHE A 92 -4.93 8.74 -5.54
N MET A 93 -4.47 7.56 -5.95
CA MET A 93 -4.22 6.45 -5.01
C MET A 93 -3.09 6.73 -4.02
N SER A 94 -2.05 7.46 -4.45
CA SER A 94 -0.98 7.87 -3.56
C SER A 94 -1.48 8.84 -2.49
N VAL A 95 -2.37 9.77 -2.83
CA VAL A 95 -3.00 10.67 -1.85
C VAL A 95 -3.84 9.90 -0.84
N VAL A 96 -4.62 8.91 -1.30
CA VAL A 96 -5.38 8.01 -0.40
C VAL A 96 -4.42 7.21 0.50
N GLY A 97 -3.33 6.68 -0.04
CA GLY A 97 -2.31 5.96 0.73
C GLY A 97 -1.64 6.82 1.81
N VAL A 98 -1.27 8.06 1.47
CA VAL A 98 -0.72 9.03 2.44
C VAL A 98 -1.73 9.31 3.55
N PHE A 99 -3.02 9.49 3.23
CA PHE A 99 -4.06 9.68 4.24
C PHE A 99 -4.14 8.50 5.23
N PHE A 100 -4.19 7.26 4.72
CA PHE A 100 -4.18 6.07 5.59
C PHE A 100 -2.89 5.93 6.39
N SER A 101 -1.75 6.33 5.82
CA SER A 101 -0.45 6.32 6.49
C SER A 101 -0.42 7.27 7.69
N ILE A 102 -0.97 8.48 7.53
CA ILE A 102 -1.11 9.46 8.62
C ILE A 102 -2.00 8.87 9.72
N LEU A 103 -3.12 8.25 9.38
CA LEU A 103 -4.01 7.66 10.37
C LEU A 103 -3.37 6.51 11.15
N SER A 104 -2.72 5.58 10.45
CA SER A 104 -2.14 4.40 11.10
C SER A 104 -0.93 4.70 11.96
N MET A 105 -0.13 5.70 11.61
CA MET A 105 0.94 6.16 12.47
C MET A 105 0.41 7.09 13.59
N GLY A 106 -0.51 7.99 13.24
CA GLY A 106 -0.98 9.04 14.13
C GLY A 106 -1.86 8.54 15.27
N VAL A 107 -2.79 7.61 15.00
CA VAL A 107 -3.72 7.10 16.03
C VAL A 107 -2.95 6.44 17.21
N PRO A 108 -1.98 5.54 16.98
CA PRO A 108 -1.19 4.96 18.06
C PRO A 108 -0.37 5.99 18.85
N ILE A 109 0.20 6.99 18.17
CA ILE A 109 0.97 8.06 18.83
C ILE A 109 0.06 8.87 19.75
N ILE A 110 -1.14 9.24 19.28
CA ILE A 110 -2.13 9.97 20.09
C ILE A 110 -2.57 9.11 21.29
N PHE A 111 -2.82 7.82 21.09
CA PHE A 111 -3.15 6.91 22.19
C PHE A 111 -2.03 6.78 23.21
N ASN A 112 -0.76 6.76 22.76
CA ASN A 112 0.36 6.72 23.68
C ASN A 112 0.46 7.98 24.56
N LEU A 113 0.13 9.16 24.03
CA LEU A 113 0.12 10.39 24.82
C LEU A 113 -0.92 10.38 25.96
N ILE A 114 -1.98 9.58 25.83
CA ILE A 114 -3.09 9.50 26.80
C ILE A 114 -2.89 8.32 27.76
N PHE A 115 -2.46 7.17 27.24
CA PHE A 115 -2.48 5.88 27.95
C PHE A 115 -1.10 5.24 28.17
N ASN A 116 -0.01 5.85 27.70
CA ASN A 116 1.36 5.29 27.78
C ASN A 116 1.43 3.84 27.27
N VAL A 117 0.95 3.64 26.04
CA VAL A 117 0.80 2.32 25.40
C VAL A 117 2.14 1.66 25.07
N PHE A 118 3.17 2.46 24.78
CA PHE A 118 4.48 1.96 24.35
C PHE A 118 5.44 1.69 25.52
N LYS A 119 6.26 0.64 25.38
CA LYS A 119 7.29 0.28 26.37
C LYS A 119 8.38 1.35 26.53
N ALA A 120 8.64 2.13 25.49
CA ALA A 120 9.69 3.14 25.44
C ALA A 120 9.11 4.50 25.03
N PRO A 121 9.73 5.62 25.43
CA PRO A 121 9.27 6.95 25.03
C PRO A 121 9.40 7.14 23.51
N VAL A 122 8.36 7.65 22.88
CA VAL A 122 8.34 7.88 21.43
C VAL A 122 9.32 8.99 21.07
N THR A 123 10.27 8.69 20.17
CA THR A 123 11.23 9.67 19.66
C THR A 123 10.77 10.29 18.34
N PHE A 124 11.36 11.41 17.94
CA PHE A 124 11.11 12.01 16.63
C PHE A 124 11.43 11.04 15.47
N SER A 125 12.51 10.26 15.63
CA SER A 125 12.91 9.25 14.66
C SER A 125 11.83 8.18 14.50
N ASP A 126 11.19 7.75 15.59
CA ASP A 126 10.09 6.79 15.55
C ASP A 126 8.91 7.29 14.72
N VAL A 127 8.52 8.56 14.90
CA VAL A 127 7.42 9.18 14.15
C VAL A 127 7.78 9.30 12.67
N PHE A 128 8.94 9.90 12.37
CA PHE A 128 9.34 10.20 10.99
C PHE A 128 9.59 8.93 10.16
N VAL A 129 10.33 7.97 10.71
CA VAL A 129 10.63 6.70 10.03
C VAL A 129 9.35 5.88 9.86
N SER A 130 8.50 5.80 10.88
CA SER A 130 7.20 5.10 10.78
C SER A 130 6.34 5.71 9.67
N PHE A 131 6.26 7.04 9.57
CA PHE A 131 5.51 7.70 8.50
C PHE A 131 6.00 7.30 7.11
N LEU A 132 7.33 7.31 6.88
CA LEU A 132 7.91 6.94 5.58
C LEU A 132 7.67 5.47 5.22
N ILE A 133 7.79 4.56 6.19
CA ILE A 133 7.46 3.13 6.03
C ILE A 133 5.99 2.96 5.64
N HIS A 134 5.08 3.61 6.36
CA HIS A 134 3.65 3.51 6.09
C HIS A 134 3.32 4.09 4.71
N MET A 135 3.86 5.26 4.38
CA MET A 135 3.65 5.93 3.10
C MET A 135 4.08 5.04 1.94
N THR A 136 5.32 4.53 1.96
CA THR A 136 5.84 3.67 0.89
C THR A 136 5.07 2.35 0.78
N SER A 137 4.74 1.72 1.91
CA SER A 137 3.93 0.49 1.96
C SER A 137 2.52 0.70 1.40
N SER A 138 1.89 1.83 1.72
CA SER A 138 0.56 2.19 1.26
C SER A 138 0.52 2.39 -0.26
N ILE A 139 1.51 3.08 -0.82
CA ILE A 139 1.60 3.37 -2.26
C ILE A 139 1.83 2.07 -3.03
N MET A 140 2.77 1.25 -2.58
CA MET A 140 3.07 -0.05 -3.19
C MET A 140 1.85 -0.99 -3.17
N GLY A 141 1.14 -1.05 -2.03
CA GLY A 141 -0.12 -1.80 -1.93
C GLY A 141 -1.13 -1.32 -2.97
N ALA A 142 -1.36 -0.01 -3.04
CA ALA A 142 -2.32 0.60 -3.96
C ALA A 142 -1.98 0.33 -5.44
N LEU A 143 -0.72 0.45 -5.82
CA LEU A 143 -0.25 0.20 -7.18
C LEU A 143 -0.48 -1.25 -7.61
N ILE A 144 -0.27 -2.22 -6.73
CA ILE A 144 -0.57 -3.63 -7.03
C ILE A 144 -2.07 -3.82 -7.21
N GLY A 145 -2.89 -3.18 -6.38
CA GLY A 145 -4.33 -3.18 -6.57
C GLY A 145 -4.72 -2.62 -7.94
N LEU A 146 -4.09 -1.53 -8.38
CA LEU A 146 -4.29 -0.94 -9.70
C LEU A 146 -3.82 -1.86 -10.85
N LEU A 147 -2.75 -2.64 -10.68
CA LEU A 147 -2.27 -3.60 -11.68
C LEU A 147 -3.27 -4.73 -11.94
N LEU A 148 -4.16 -5.04 -11.00
CA LEU A 148 -5.17 -6.11 -11.10
C LEU A 148 -6.48 -5.66 -11.75
N GLN A 149 -6.43 -4.56 -12.49
CA GLN A 149 -7.59 -3.95 -13.13
C GLN A 149 -8.12 -4.70 -14.36
N PRO A 150 -9.29 -4.28 -14.88
CA PRO A 150 -9.93 -5.05 -15.92
C PRO A 150 -9.21 -5.31 -17.22
N ARG A 151 -8.41 -4.34 -17.70
CA ARG A 151 -7.66 -4.52 -18.94
C ARG A 151 -6.44 -5.44 -18.79
N MET A 152 -5.94 -5.69 -17.58
CA MET A 152 -4.76 -6.53 -17.37
C MET A 152 -5.14 -7.98 -17.07
N ILE A 153 -6.20 -8.19 -16.31
CA ILE A 153 -6.71 -9.52 -15.99
C ILE A 153 -8.22 -9.46 -16.19
N GLU A 154 -8.74 -10.04 -17.27
CA GLU A 154 -10.17 -9.96 -17.63
C GLU A 154 -11.10 -10.70 -16.64
N ASN A 155 -10.63 -11.81 -16.08
CA ASN A 155 -11.38 -12.59 -15.12
C ASN A 155 -11.26 -11.98 -13.71
N ARG A 156 -12.34 -11.35 -13.21
CA ARG A 156 -12.36 -10.72 -11.88
C ARG A 156 -12.06 -11.68 -10.73
N LYS A 157 -12.51 -12.94 -10.84
CA LYS A 157 -12.25 -13.95 -9.81
C LYS A 157 -10.74 -14.25 -9.74
N MET A 158 -10.09 -14.41 -10.89
CA MET A 158 -8.63 -14.59 -10.96
C MET A 158 -7.87 -13.37 -10.46
N ALA A 159 -8.32 -12.16 -10.80
CA ALA A 159 -7.69 -10.92 -10.31
C ALA A 159 -7.78 -10.81 -8.78
N MET A 160 -8.92 -11.17 -8.19
CA MET A 160 -9.11 -11.20 -6.73
C MET A 160 -8.22 -12.26 -6.06
N LEU A 161 -8.20 -13.49 -6.59
CA LEU A 161 -7.31 -14.54 -6.09
C LEU A 161 -5.84 -14.14 -6.20
N GLY A 162 -5.46 -13.49 -7.31
CA GLY A 162 -4.12 -12.92 -7.49
C GLY A 162 -3.80 -11.86 -6.44
N ALA A 163 -4.72 -10.94 -6.13
CA ALA A 163 -4.53 -9.93 -5.08
C ALA A 163 -4.19 -10.58 -3.74
N ILE A 164 -5.01 -11.56 -3.34
CA ILE A 164 -4.86 -12.31 -2.08
C ILE A 164 -3.54 -13.07 -2.08
N PHE A 165 -3.24 -13.81 -3.14
CA PHE A 165 -2.00 -14.57 -3.27
C PHE A 165 -0.77 -13.69 -3.13
N ILE A 166 -0.73 -12.54 -3.82
CA ILE A 166 0.39 -11.61 -3.68
C ILE A 166 0.49 -11.14 -2.21
N VAL A 167 -0.61 -10.97 -1.45
CA VAL A 167 -0.55 -10.40 -0.08
C VAL A 167 0.08 -11.45 0.82
N VAL A 168 -0.49 -12.65 0.77
CA VAL A 168 -0.04 -13.80 1.55
C VAL A 168 1.42 -14.10 1.25
N MET A 169 1.82 -14.15 -0.03
CA MET A 169 3.21 -14.41 -0.41
C MET A 169 4.16 -13.27 0.01
N THR A 170 3.71 -12.01 0.01
CA THR A 170 4.53 -10.90 0.51
C THR A 170 4.83 -11.09 2.00
N ILE A 171 3.82 -11.43 2.80
CA ILE A 171 3.96 -11.64 4.25
C ILE A 171 4.79 -12.91 4.54
N ALA A 172 4.49 -14.01 3.84
CA ALA A 172 5.15 -15.30 4.05
C ALA A 172 6.57 -15.38 3.49
N LYS A 173 7.01 -14.43 2.65
CA LYS A 173 8.27 -14.50 1.90
C LYS A 173 9.51 -14.76 2.77
N VAL A 174 9.57 -14.25 4.01
CA VAL A 174 10.72 -14.53 4.89
C VAL A 174 10.79 -16.00 5.27
N GLU A 175 9.68 -16.59 5.70
CA GLU A 175 9.62 -17.99 6.14
C GLU A 175 9.82 -18.94 4.95
N VAL A 176 9.24 -18.63 3.79
CA VAL A 176 9.44 -19.43 2.56
C VAL A 176 10.91 -19.44 2.12
N LEU A 177 11.64 -18.33 2.28
CA LEU A 177 13.06 -18.27 1.95
C LEU A 177 13.94 -19.09 2.91
N LYS A 178 13.53 -19.23 4.18
CA LYS A 178 14.24 -20.06 5.16
C LYS A 178 14.13 -21.54 4.80
N GLU A 179 12.95 -22.01 4.42
CA GLU A 179 12.72 -23.42 4.05
C GLU A 179 13.25 -23.74 2.64
N PHE A 180 13.07 -22.82 1.68
CA PHE A 180 13.41 -23.03 0.28
C PHE A 180 14.29 -21.91 -0.25
N SER A 181 15.60 -21.99 -0.05
CA SER A 181 16.53 -20.91 -0.44
C SER A 181 16.55 -20.60 -1.94
N TYR A 182 16.25 -21.58 -2.80
CA TYR A 182 16.14 -21.38 -4.25
C TYR A 182 14.93 -20.53 -4.66
N SER A 183 13.92 -20.38 -3.79
CA SER A 183 12.74 -19.55 -4.07
C SER A 183 13.08 -18.06 -4.23
N LYS A 184 14.28 -17.62 -3.84
CA LYS A 184 14.77 -16.24 -4.01
C LYS A 184 14.64 -15.70 -5.44
N TYR A 185 14.83 -16.56 -6.45
CA TYR A 185 14.76 -16.17 -7.86
C TYR A 185 13.34 -15.90 -8.34
N VAL A 186 12.32 -16.42 -7.64
CA VAL A 186 10.91 -16.19 -7.94
C VAL A 186 10.35 -15.12 -7.01
N LEU A 187 10.74 -15.15 -5.73
CA LEU A 187 10.18 -14.27 -4.69
C LEU A 187 10.60 -12.80 -4.82
N TRP A 188 11.55 -12.48 -5.69
CA TRP A 188 11.90 -11.09 -6.01
C TRP A 188 10.73 -10.33 -6.65
N VAL A 189 9.80 -11.03 -7.33
CA VAL A 189 8.60 -10.44 -7.93
C VAL A 189 7.66 -9.89 -6.86
N PHE A 190 7.67 -10.45 -5.65
CA PHE A 190 6.81 -9.97 -4.57
C PHE A 190 7.38 -8.73 -3.88
N PRO A 191 6.51 -7.80 -3.45
CA PRO A 191 6.89 -6.55 -2.81
C PRO A 191 7.91 -6.71 -1.67
N PRO A 192 8.92 -5.84 -1.58
CA PRO A 192 10.01 -5.95 -0.62
C PRO A 192 9.68 -5.38 0.78
N ILE A 193 8.47 -5.57 1.32
CA ILE A 193 8.09 -5.03 2.64
C ILE A 193 8.95 -5.62 3.77
N ASN A 194 9.31 -6.88 3.62
CA ASN A 194 10.09 -7.61 4.63
C ASN A 194 11.51 -7.06 4.81
N GLU A 195 12.01 -6.25 3.86
CA GLU A 195 13.29 -5.56 4.02
C GLU A 195 13.25 -4.57 5.20
N ILE A 196 12.08 -3.97 5.48
CA ILE A 196 11.86 -3.15 6.67
C ILE A 196 11.93 -4.02 7.92
N SER A 197 11.20 -5.13 7.94
CA SER A 197 11.18 -6.05 9.09
C SER A 197 12.57 -6.57 9.42
N LYS A 198 13.41 -6.84 8.41
CA LYS A 198 14.81 -7.25 8.60
C LYS A 198 15.68 -6.11 9.16
N ALA A 199 15.52 -4.89 8.64
CA ALA A 199 16.36 -3.74 9.05
C ALA A 199 16.13 -3.28 10.49
N TYR A 200 14.95 -3.59 11.04
CA TYR A 200 14.53 -3.17 12.38
C TYR A 200 14.26 -4.33 13.34
N LEU A 201 14.68 -5.53 12.97
CA LEU A 201 14.50 -6.71 13.81
C LEU A 201 15.18 -6.51 15.18
N ASN A 202 14.44 -6.74 16.26
CA ASN A 202 14.88 -6.60 17.65
C ASN A 202 15.33 -5.19 18.08
N LEU A 203 15.00 -4.14 17.33
CA LEU A 203 15.25 -2.76 17.75
C LEU A 203 14.08 -2.19 18.56
N MET A 204 14.39 -1.44 19.61
CA MET A 204 13.37 -0.73 20.41
C MET A 204 12.90 0.58 19.79
N HIS A 205 13.77 1.23 19.00
CA HIS A 205 13.52 2.49 18.31
C HIS A 205 13.91 2.41 16.84
N PHE A 206 13.25 3.22 16.02
CA PHE A 206 13.66 3.43 14.65
C PHE A 206 14.87 4.37 14.58
N ASN A 207 15.86 3.99 13.77
CA ASN A 207 16.97 4.83 13.34
C ASN A 207 16.88 5.06 11.83
N ILE A 208 17.05 6.31 11.39
CA ILE A 208 17.01 6.73 9.98
C ILE A 208 18.08 5.99 9.15
N HIS A 209 19.25 5.70 9.71
CA HIS A 209 20.33 5.02 9.00
C HIS A 209 19.87 3.65 8.45
N ASN A 210 19.14 2.88 9.26
CA ASN A 210 18.65 1.55 8.87
C ASN A 210 17.52 1.63 7.83
N LEU A 211 16.90 2.79 7.63
CA LEU A 211 15.82 2.99 6.66
C LEU A 211 16.35 3.11 5.23
N ILE A 212 17.57 3.63 5.05
CA ILE A 212 18.07 4.08 3.75
C ILE A 212 17.98 2.97 2.70
N MET A 213 18.52 1.80 3.00
CA MET A 213 18.55 0.69 2.04
C MET A 213 17.15 0.10 1.77
N PRO A 214 16.33 -0.27 2.78
CA PRO A 214 14.95 -0.70 2.56
C PRO A 214 14.12 0.31 1.74
N LEU A 215 14.26 1.60 2.05
CA LEU A 215 13.51 2.66 1.38
C LEU A 215 13.91 2.82 -0.08
N ILE A 216 15.21 2.74 -0.42
CA ILE A 216 15.67 2.72 -1.82
C ILE A 216 15.06 1.53 -2.57
N ILE A 217 15.10 0.33 -1.97
CA ILE A 217 14.55 -0.89 -2.59
C ILE A 217 13.04 -0.72 -2.84
N MET A 218 12.29 -0.19 -1.87
CA MET A 218 10.85 0.06 -2.02
C MET A 218 10.55 1.12 -3.08
N ILE A 219 11.31 2.20 -3.14
CA ILE A 219 11.15 3.25 -4.15
C ILE A 219 11.41 2.69 -5.55
N ILE A 220 12.49 1.91 -5.74
CA ILE A 220 12.78 1.25 -7.02
C ILE A 220 11.61 0.34 -7.41
N TYR A 221 11.08 -0.44 -6.46
CA TYR A 221 9.95 -1.32 -6.72
C TYR A 221 8.68 -0.53 -7.11
N ILE A 222 8.36 0.57 -6.43
CA ILE A 222 7.26 1.48 -6.78
C ILE A 222 7.43 2.03 -8.20
N PHE A 223 8.65 2.41 -8.61
CA PHE A 223 8.92 2.86 -9.98
C PHE A 223 8.68 1.75 -11.01
N ILE A 224 9.10 0.52 -10.70
CA ILE A 224 8.85 -0.65 -11.55
C ILE A 224 7.35 -0.89 -11.71
N GLU A 225 6.58 -0.87 -10.63
CA GLU A 225 5.12 -1.02 -10.66
C GLU A 225 4.45 0.08 -11.51
N CYS A 226 4.84 1.34 -11.31
CA CYS A 226 4.33 2.46 -12.10
C CYS A 226 4.64 2.28 -13.59
N PHE A 227 5.85 1.84 -13.93
CA PHE A 227 6.26 1.59 -15.30
C PHE A 227 5.46 0.44 -15.94
N ILE A 228 5.30 -0.68 -15.22
CA ILE A 228 4.49 -1.82 -15.67
C ILE A 228 3.04 -1.40 -15.89
N LEU A 229 2.46 -0.64 -14.95
CA LEU A 229 1.08 -0.16 -15.05
C LEU A 229 0.90 0.73 -16.29
N ILE A 230 1.77 1.73 -16.47
CA ILE A 230 1.65 2.67 -17.59
C ILE A 230 1.89 1.98 -18.94
N LYS A 231 2.84 1.04 -19.03
CA LYS A 231 3.11 0.31 -20.28
C LYS A 231 2.07 -0.76 -20.58
N GLY A 232 1.65 -1.52 -19.57
CA GLY A 232 0.62 -2.56 -19.71
C GLY A 232 -0.65 -1.99 -20.29
N MET A 233 -1.05 -0.79 -19.84
CA MET A 233 -2.28 -0.14 -20.29
C MET A 233 -2.21 0.52 -21.66
N LYS A 234 -1.04 0.59 -22.29
CA LYS A 234 -0.90 1.03 -23.69
C LYS A 234 -1.03 -0.12 -24.69
N LYS A 235 -0.76 -1.36 -24.27
CA LYS A 235 -0.67 -2.51 -25.19
C LYS A 235 -2.00 -3.20 -25.49
N VAL A 236 -3.02 -3.05 -24.63
CA VAL A 236 -4.31 -3.76 -24.75
C VAL A 236 -5.26 -3.05 -25.74
N LEU A 237 -4.73 -2.56 -26.87
CA LEU A 237 -5.48 -1.77 -27.86
C LEU A 237 -5.43 -2.35 -29.28
N PHE A 238 -4.92 -3.58 -29.44
CA PHE A 238 -5.00 -4.34 -30.69
C PHE A 238 -5.26 -5.81 -30.39
#